data_AF-A0A1H2IQT1-F1
#
_entry.id   AF-A0A1H2IQT1-F1
#
_cell.length_a   1.000
_cell.length_b   1.000
_cell.length_c   1.000
_cell.angle_alpha   90.00
_cell.angle_beta   90.00
_cell.angle_gamma   90.00
#
_symmetry.space_group_name_H-M   'P 1'
#
loop_
_entity.id
_entity.type
_entity.pdbx_description
1 polymer ?
#
loop_
_entity_poly.entity_id
_entity_poly.type
_entity_poly.pdbx_seq_one_letter_code
_entity_poly.pdbx_strand_id
1 'polypeptide(L)'
;MAALDPHVRNRLLLALLTFDGFVVGLLSVAFAYQRFGGVALPVAALIGGLLNAVLLWLAAGYTSAVWRYAPLGAWGLVVVIAGGIPGPGGDVILSTSGNYLVQTLLLLVLGVGPAAVLGWTHRLPEADD
;
A
#
# COMPACT_ATOMS: atom_id res chain seq x y z
N MET A 1 -9.50 -32.26 7.99
CA MET A 1 -8.43 -31.37 7.48
C MET A 1 -7.38 -31.26 8.56
N ALA A 2 -6.13 -31.67 8.30
CA ALA A 2 -5.05 -31.48 9.27
C ALA A 2 -4.82 -29.98 9.47
N ALA A 3 -4.75 -29.53 10.73
CA ALA A 3 -4.41 -28.15 11.03
C ALA A 3 -2.98 -27.88 10.56
N LEU A 4 -2.78 -26.83 9.75
CA LEU A 4 -1.45 -26.38 9.36
C LEU A 4 -0.67 -25.94 10.61
N ASP A 5 0.64 -26.21 10.62
CA ASP A 5 1.53 -25.73 11.67
C ASP A 5 1.36 -24.21 11.85
N PRO A 6 1.22 -23.70 13.10
CA PRO A 6 0.93 -22.28 13.34
C PRO A 6 1.93 -21.32 12.67
N HIS A 7 3.22 -21.67 12.68
CA HIS A 7 4.26 -20.87 12.02
C HIS A 7 4.12 -20.84 10.49
N VAL A 8 3.74 -21.96 9.88
CA VAL A 8 3.51 -22.04 8.43
C VAL A 8 2.29 -21.20 8.07
N ARG A 9 1.20 -21.31 8.85
CA ARG A 9 0.00 -20.49 8.68
C ARG A 9 0.32 -18.99 8.74
N ASN A 10 1.03 -18.52 9.77
CA ASN A 10 1.34 -17.10 9.93
C ASN A 10 2.19 -16.58 8.76
N ARG A 11 3.16 -17.35 8.27
CA ARG A 11 3.96 -17.01 7.09
C ARG A 11 3.12 -16.92 5.81
N LEU A 12 2.19 -17.85 5.61
CA LEU A 12 1.28 -17.83 4.46
C LEU A 12 0.33 -16.61 4.51
N LEU A 13 -0.20 -16.28 5.68
CA LEU A 13 -1.05 -15.09 5.86
C LEU A 13 -0.26 -13.81 5.60
N LEU A 14 0.98 -13.71 6.09
CA LEU A 14 1.84 -12.56 5.81
C LEU A 14 2.18 -12.44 4.31
N ALA A 15 2.42 -13.57 3.64
CA ALA A 15 2.64 -13.59 2.19
C ALA A 15 1.40 -13.11 1.43
N LEU A 16 0.19 -13.53 1.86
CA LEU A 16 -1.06 -13.08 1.27
C LEU A 16 -1.29 -11.58 1.50
N LEU A 17 -1.07 -11.07 2.71
CA LEU A 17 -1.14 -9.64 3.01
C LEU A 17 -0.13 -8.84 2.17
N THR A 18 1.05 -9.41 1.92
CA THR A 18 2.06 -8.78 1.06
C THR A 18 1.59 -8.69 -0.38
N PHE A 19 0.96 -9.76 -0.89
CA PHE A 19 0.33 -9.76 -2.20
C PHE A 19 -0.85 -8.78 -2.27
N ASP A 20 -1.66 -8.67 -1.21
CA ASP A 20 -2.72 -7.65 -1.13
C ASP A 20 -2.13 -6.25 -1.21
N GLY A 21 -1.00 -5.98 -0.54
CA GLY A 21 -0.26 -4.71 -0.68
C GLY A 21 0.15 -4.40 -2.12
N PHE A 22 0.61 -5.41 -2.87
CA PHE A 22 0.87 -5.29 -4.30
C PHE A 22 -0.39 -4.91 -5.09
N VAL A 23 -1.52 -5.58 -4.85
CA VAL A 23 -2.80 -5.30 -5.52
C VAL A 23 -3.29 -3.88 -5.18
N VAL A 24 -3.22 -3.47 -3.91
CA VAL A 24 -3.54 -2.10 -3.48
C VAL A 24 -2.65 -1.10 -4.19
N GLY A 25 -1.37 -1.40 -4.39
CA GLY A 25 -0.44 -0.55 -5.15
C GLY A 25 -0.89 -0.37 -6.60
N LEU A 26 -1.29 -1.46 -7.25
CA LEU A 26 -1.72 -1.42 -8.65
C LEU A 26 -3.00 -0.59 -8.82
N LEU A 27 -3.98 -0.80 -7.94
CA LEU A 27 -5.21 -0.02 -7.92
C LEU A 27 -4.95 1.45 -7.57
N SER A 28 -4.04 1.72 -6.63
CA SER A 28 -3.65 3.08 -6.24
C SER A 28 -3.10 3.86 -7.44
N VAL A 29 -2.19 3.25 -8.21
CA VAL A 29 -1.62 3.85 -9.41
C VAL A 29 -2.69 4.00 -10.51
N ALA A 30 -3.47 2.96 -10.78
CA ALA A 30 -4.48 2.97 -11.84
C ALA A 30 -5.56 4.05 -11.64
N PHE A 31 -5.92 4.33 -10.39
CA PHE A 31 -6.98 5.27 -10.03
C PHE A 31 -6.47 6.61 -9.48
N ALA A 32 -5.16 6.90 -9.59
CA ALA A 32 -4.54 8.08 -9.00
C ALA A 32 -5.15 9.42 -9.46
N TYR A 33 -5.62 9.50 -10.71
CA TYR A 33 -6.18 10.72 -11.30
C TYR A 33 -7.69 10.66 -11.53
N GLN A 34 -8.40 9.86 -10.75
CA GLN A 34 -9.83 9.75 -10.91
C GLN A 34 -10.52 11.11 -10.75
N ARG A 35 -11.45 11.39 -11.67
CA ARG A 35 -12.23 12.64 -11.69
C ARG A 35 -13.71 12.33 -11.64
N PHE A 36 -14.44 13.13 -10.88
CA PHE A 36 -15.89 13.07 -10.78
C PHE A 36 -16.45 14.45 -11.15
N GLY A 37 -17.28 14.51 -12.19
CA GLY A 37 -17.81 15.79 -12.69
C GLY A 37 -16.71 16.78 -13.12
N GLY A 38 -15.56 16.29 -13.60
CA GLY A 38 -14.41 17.11 -14.00
C GLY A 38 -13.44 17.48 -12.86
N VAL A 39 -13.84 17.31 -11.60
CA VAL A 39 -13.00 17.61 -10.43
C VAL A 39 -12.15 16.39 -10.07
N ALA A 40 -10.84 16.60 -9.92
CA ALA A 40 -9.94 15.56 -9.43
C ALA A 40 -10.12 15.38 -7.92
N LEU A 41 -10.42 14.16 -7.48
CA LEU A 41 -10.57 13.83 -6.07
C LEU A 41 -9.58 12.73 -5.69
N PRO A 42 -8.83 12.85 -4.57
CA PRO A 42 -7.80 11.90 -4.17
C PRO A 42 -8.39 10.64 -3.51
N VAL A 43 -9.47 10.09 -4.07
CA VAL A 43 -10.20 8.94 -3.49
C VAL A 43 -9.30 7.72 -3.41
N ALA A 44 -8.55 7.42 -4.48
CA ALA A 44 -7.61 6.30 -4.49
C ALA A 44 -6.49 6.47 -3.44
N ALA A 45 -6.00 7.69 -3.24
CA ALA A 45 -4.98 7.99 -2.24
C ALA A 45 -5.50 7.79 -0.81
N LEU A 46 -6.72 8.24 -0.52
CA LEU A 46 -7.36 8.06 0.79
C LEU A 46 -7.65 6.59 1.09
N ILE A 47 -8.24 5.87 0.12
CA ILE A 47 -8.55 4.44 0.28
C ILE A 47 -7.26 3.63 0.37
N GLY A 48 -6.28 3.88 -0.50
CA GLY A 48 -4.98 3.22 -0.47
C GLY A 48 -4.25 3.42 0.86
N GLY A 49 -4.28 4.64 1.41
CA GLY A 49 -3.74 4.93 2.74
C GLY A 49 -4.40 4.15 3.86
N LEU A 50 -5.74 4.10 3.86
CA LEU A 50 -6.50 3.32 4.83
C LEU A 50 -6.20 1.82 4.72
N LEU A 51 -6.18 1.28 3.50
CA LEU A 51 -5.88 -0.12 3.25
C LEU A 51 -4.45 -0.47 3.67
N ASN A 52 -3.46 0.38 3.37
CA ASN A 52 -2.08 0.17 3.83
C ASN A 52 -1.98 0.18 5.37
N ALA A 53 -2.71 1.06 6.07
CA ALA A 53 -2.76 1.04 7.52
C ALA A 53 -3.37 -0.26 8.06
N VAL A 54 -4.47 -0.74 7.46
CA VAL A 54 -5.11 -2.01 7.84
C VAL A 54 -4.18 -3.19 7.57
N LEU A 55 -3.51 -3.23 6.41
CA LEU A 55 -2.57 -4.29 6.07
C LEU A 55 -1.39 -4.34 7.04
N LEU A 56 -0.82 -3.18 7.39
CA LEU A 56 0.23 -3.10 8.41
C LEU A 56 -0.29 -3.57 9.78
N TRP A 57 -1.48 -3.13 10.18
CA TRP A 57 -2.09 -3.52 11.45
C TRP A 57 -2.29 -5.03 11.54
N LEU A 58 -2.83 -5.66 10.48
CA LEU A 58 -2.99 -7.11 10.40
C LEU A 58 -1.65 -7.84 10.40
N ALA A 59 -0.69 -7.37 9.61
CA ALA A 59 0.64 -7.99 9.51
C ALA A 59 1.39 -7.95 10.85
N ALA A 60 1.25 -6.86 11.62
CA ALA A 60 1.84 -6.72 12.94
C ALA A 60 1.28 -7.73 13.95
N GLY A 61 0.04 -8.22 13.79
CA GLY A 61 -0.50 -9.28 14.64
C GLY A 61 0.17 -10.65 14.43
N TYR A 62 0.83 -10.86 13.28
CA TYR A 62 1.49 -12.12 12.95
C TYR A 62 3.01 -12.10 13.17
N THR A 63 3.65 -10.92 13.22
CA THR A 63 5.07 -10.82 13.52
C THR A 63 5.50 -9.44 14.03
N SER A 64 6.41 -9.46 15.01
CA SER A 64 7.08 -8.28 15.55
C SER A 64 8.29 -7.84 14.70
N ALA A 65 8.77 -8.68 13.79
CA ALA A 65 9.92 -8.39 12.93
C ALA A 65 9.63 -7.29 11.89
N VAL A 66 10.67 -6.83 11.21
CA VAL A 66 10.57 -5.84 10.11
C VAL A 66 9.62 -6.30 8.98
N TRP A 67 9.40 -7.61 8.84
CA TRP A 67 8.54 -8.20 7.83
C TRP A 67 7.07 -7.78 7.91
N ARG A 68 6.59 -7.23 9.03
CA ARG A 68 5.25 -6.63 9.12
C ARG A 68 5.01 -5.48 8.14
N TYR A 69 6.09 -4.84 7.65
CA TYR A 69 6.02 -3.78 6.65
C TYR A 69 6.04 -4.30 5.20
N ALA A 70 6.12 -5.61 4.97
CA ALA A 70 6.16 -6.20 3.64
C ALA A 70 4.97 -5.78 2.73
N PRO A 71 3.71 -5.69 3.21
CA PRO A 71 2.61 -5.16 2.39
C PRO A 71 2.82 -3.73 1.91
N LEU A 72 3.28 -2.83 2.79
CA LEU A 72 3.64 -1.47 2.41
C LEU A 72 4.80 -1.43 1.42
N GLY A 73 5.80 -2.28 1.63
CA GLY A 73 6.93 -2.43 0.71
C GLY A 73 6.46 -2.85 -0.68
N ALA A 74 5.56 -3.83 -0.78
CA ALA A 74 4.97 -4.27 -2.04
C ALA A 74 4.16 -3.16 -2.72
N TRP A 75 3.33 -2.44 -1.96
CA TRP A 75 2.62 -1.25 -2.46
C TRP A 75 3.59 -0.22 -3.03
N GLY A 76 4.63 0.15 -2.27
CA GLY A 76 5.62 1.15 -2.67
C GLY A 76 6.40 0.72 -3.90
N LEU A 77 6.74 -0.57 -4.01
CA LEU A 77 7.40 -1.14 -5.18
C LEU A 77 6.52 -0.99 -6.43
N VAL A 78 5.22 -1.25 -6.33
CA VAL A 78 4.29 -1.03 -7.47
C VAL A 78 4.19 0.45 -7.81
N VAL A 79 4.08 1.33 -6.83
CA VAL A 79 4.03 2.78 -7.06
C VAL A 79 5.28 3.27 -7.79
N VAL A 80 6.47 2.78 -7.42
CA VAL A 80 7.72 3.14 -8.10
C VAL A 80 7.81 2.52 -9.49
N ILE A 81 7.60 1.21 -9.61
CA ILE A 81 7.80 0.49 -10.87
C ILE A 81 6.67 0.82 -11.86
N ALA A 82 5.43 0.52 -11.51
CA ALA A 82 4.30 0.71 -12.42
C ALA A 82 3.93 2.20 -12.56
N GLY A 83 4.12 2.99 -11.49
CA GLY A 83 3.78 4.41 -11.50
C GLY A 83 4.89 5.29 -12.07
N GLY A 84 6.15 5.07 -11.68
CA GLY A 84 7.26 6.00 -11.91
C GLY A 84 8.22 5.63 -13.03
N ILE A 85 8.29 4.37 -13.45
CA ILE A 85 9.18 3.96 -14.55
C ILE A 85 8.45 4.11 -15.89
N PRO A 86 9.08 4.76 -16.91
CA PRO A 86 8.50 4.87 -18.23
C PRO A 86 8.19 3.49 -18.84
N GLY A 87 7.00 3.34 -19.38
CA GLY A 87 6.62 2.15 -20.16
C GLY A 87 7.29 2.11 -21.55
N PRO A 88 7.04 1.07 -22.36
CA PRO A 88 7.59 0.97 -23.71
C PRO A 88 7.24 2.14 -24.64
N GLY A 89 6.12 2.82 -24.39
CA GLY A 89 5.72 4.04 -25.09
C GLY A 89 6.35 5.34 -24.57
N GLY A 90 7.17 5.26 -23.51
CA GLY A 90 7.75 6.42 -22.83
C GLY A 90 6.82 7.09 -21.80
N ASP A 91 5.57 6.62 -21.69
CA ASP A 91 4.59 7.18 -20.76
C ASP A 91 4.89 6.81 -19.31
N VAL A 92 4.75 7.78 -18.42
CA VAL A 92 4.84 7.62 -16.95
C VAL A 92 3.45 7.85 -16.37
N ILE A 93 2.91 6.86 -15.66
CA ILE A 93 1.56 6.96 -15.08
C ILE A 93 1.55 8.03 -14.00
N LEU A 94 2.43 7.95 -13.01
CA LEU A 94 2.56 8.94 -11.95
C LEU A 94 3.42 10.14 -12.40
N SER A 95 2.85 10.93 -13.30
CA SER A 95 3.44 12.16 -13.82
C SER A 95 3.69 13.23 -12.75
N THR A 96 4.80 13.94 -12.91
CA THR A 96 5.18 15.14 -12.16
C THR A 96 4.84 16.44 -12.87
N SER A 97 4.15 16.37 -14.02
CA SER A 97 3.67 17.57 -14.72
C SER A 97 2.62 18.31 -13.89
N GLY A 98 2.49 19.62 -14.10
CA GLY A 98 1.70 20.50 -13.23
C GLY A 98 0.24 20.09 -13.01
N ASN A 99 -0.38 19.42 -14.00
CA ASN A 99 -1.78 18.97 -13.91
C ASN A 99 -2.00 17.72 -13.04
N TYR A 100 -0.93 16.97 -12.76
CA TYR A 100 -0.97 15.67 -12.09
C TYR A 100 -0.12 15.61 -10.81
N LEU A 101 0.84 16.53 -10.66
CA LEU A 101 1.79 16.57 -9.55
C LEU A 101 1.10 16.51 -8.18
N VAL A 102 0.04 17.30 -7.99
CA VAL A 102 -0.67 17.34 -6.70
C VAL A 102 -1.27 15.98 -6.36
N GLN A 103 -1.94 15.33 -7.31
CA GLN A 103 -2.55 14.02 -7.12
C GLN A 103 -1.50 12.93 -6.89
N THR A 104 -0.38 12.98 -7.61
CA THR A 104 0.76 12.09 -7.40
C THR A 104 1.34 12.24 -5.98
N LEU A 105 1.56 13.48 -5.53
CA LEU A 105 2.05 13.74 -4.17
C LEU A 105 1.04 13.32 -3.10
N LEU A 106 -0.26 13.56 -3.33
CA LEU A 106 -1.31 13.10 -2.43
C LEU A 106 -1.33 11.57 -2.33
N LEU A 107 -1.14 10.84 -3.43
CA LEU A 107 -1.02 9.38 -3.40
C LEU A 107 0.17 8.92 -2.55
N LEU A 108 1.33 9.55 -2.71
CA LEU A 108 2.53 9.18 -1.95
C LEU A 108 2.36 9.47 -0.45
N VAL A 109 1.90 10.67 -0.11
CA VAL A 109 1.77 11.11 1.28
C VAL A 109 0.62 10.38 1.97
N LEU A 110 -0.56 10.33 1.36
CA LEU A 110 -1.72 9.68 1.96
C LEU A 110 -1.63 8.17 1.90
N GLY A 111 -0.95 7.59 0.90
CA GLY A 111 -0.76 6.15 0.78
C GLY A 111 0.09 5.55 1.90
N VAL A 112 1.05 6.30 2.44
CA VAL A 112 1.92 5.85 3.55
C VAL A 112 1.53 6.47 4.89
N GLY A 113 1.00 7.69 4.88
CA GLY A 113 0.77 8.51 6.07
C GLY A 113 0.00 7.81 7.20
N PRO A 114 -1.20 7.25 6.95
CA PRO A 114 -1.99 6.57 7.99
C PRO A 114 -1.23 5.40 8.65
N ALA A 115 -0.51 4.60 7.86
CA ALA A 115 0.29 3.50 8.37
C ALA A 115 1.51 4.00 9.18
N ALA A 116 2.15 5.08 8.75
CA ALA A 116 3.23 5.73 9.50
C ALA A 116 2.74 6.28 10.85
N VAL A 117 1.57 6.93 10.88
CA VAL A 117 0.93 7.40 12.13
C VAL A 117 0.62 6.24 13.06
N LEU A 118 0.10 5.12 12.54
CA LEU A 118 -0.20 3.93 13.33
C LEU A 118 1.06 3.36 13.99
N GLY A 119 2.16 3.27 13.23
CA GLY A 119 3.46 2.84 13.75
C GLY A 119 4.03 3.81 14.80
N TRP A 120 3.96 5.11 14.53
CA TRP A 120 4.49 6.14 15.45
C TRP A 120 3.71 6.25 16.75
N THR A 121 2.39 6.06 16.69
CA THR A 121 1.54 6.11 17.88
C THR A 121 1.55 4.81 18.70
N HIS A 122 2.36 3.82 18.30
CA HIS A 122 2.44 2.51 18.94
C HIS A 122 1.08 1.81 19.09
N ARG A 123 0.18 2.00 18.12
CA ARG A 123 -1.17 1.40 18.09
C ARG A 123 -1.22 0.09 17.29
N LEU A 124 -0.07 -0.47 16.96
CA LEU A 124 0.03 -1.79 16.35
C LEU A 124 -0.27 -2.86 17.41
N PRO A 125 -0.93 -3.96 17.03
CA PRO A 125 -1.17 -5.07 17.95
C PRO A 125 0.16 -5.73 18.35
N GLU A 126 0.16 -6.34 19.53
CA GLU A 126 1.22 -7.28 19.92
C GLU A 126 1.17 -8.49 18.98
N ALA A 127 2.34 -8.97 18.59
CA ALA A 127 2.41 -10.12 17.70
C ALA A 127 2.27 -11.43 18.50
N ASP A 128 1.61 -12.42 17.90
CA ASP A 128 1.46 -13.76 18.48
C ASP A 128 2.69 -14.68 18.22
N ASP A 129 3.90 -14.11 18.05
CA ASP A 129 5.12 -14.81 17.62
C ASP A 129 6.10 -15.26 18.72
#